data_AF-A0A922ZD68-F1
#
_entry.id   AF-A0A922ZD68-F1
#
_cell.length_a   1.000
_cell.length_b   1.000
_cell.length_c   1.000
_cell.angle_alpha   90.00
_cell.angle_beta   90.00
_cell.angle_gamma   90.00
#
_symmetry.space_group_name_H-M   'P 1'
#
loop_
_entity.id
_entity.type
_entity.pdbx_description
1 polymer ?
#
loop_
_entity_poly.entity_id
_entity_poly.type
_entity_poly.pdbx_seq_one_letter_code
_entity_poly.pdbx_strand_id
1 'polypeptide(L)'
;MEEQYYRKEKPKLKTWLTKTLRKKSVLIGLLIGLPLLSFMLFSNKGILQRISLESEKKAAEEKVKLIKIEQQKLLNESKALDNDPKAIERVAREKYGMIKQGETVYKIKRKQE
;
A
#
# COMPACT_ATOMS: atom_id res chain seq x y z
N MET A 1 -30.24 50.83 28.29
CA MET A 1 -30.19 50.87 26.81
C MET A 1 -28.84 51.41 26.39
N GLU A 2 -27.79 50.58 26.37
CA GLU A 2 -26.44 51.00 25.91
C GLU A 2 -25.70 49.81 25.27
N GLU A 3 -26.16 49.36 24.10
CA GLU A 3 -25.48 48.29 23.35
C GLU A 3 -25.30 48.63 21.86
N GLN A 4 -24.86 49.85 21.52
CA GLN A 4 -24.80 50.21 20.10
C GLN A 4 -23.55 50.94 19.60
N TYR A 5 -22.34 50.66 20.10
CA TYR A 5 -21.14 51.17 19.41
C TYR A 5 -19.94 50.21 19.45
N TYR A 6 -20.03 49.07 18.74
CA TYR A 6 -18.84 48.32 18.30
C TYR A 6 -18.74 48.37 16.77
N ARG A 7 -17.94 49.30 16.24
CA ARG A 7 -17.51 49.28 14.84
C ARG A 7 -16.41 48.23 14.70
N LYS A 8 -16.76 47.03 14.24
CA LYS A 8 -15.75 46.00 13.88
C LYS A 8 -14.85 46.55 12.78
N GLU A 9 -13.57 46.74 13.09
CA GLU A 9 -12.57 47.12 12.10
C GLU A 9 -12.44 46.02 11.05
N LYS A 10 -12.52 46.40 9.77
CA LYS A 10 -12.41 45.42 8.69
C LYS A 10 -10.97 44.89 8.66
N PRO A 11 -10.76 43.56 8.61
CA PRO A 11 -9.42 42.99 8.67
C PRO A 11 -8.58 43.47 7.47
N LYS A 12 -7.39 44.01 7.75
CA LYS A 12 -6.45 44.58 6.75
C LYS A 12 -6.11 43.60 5.62
N LEU A 13 -6.19 42.29 5.91
CA LEU A 13 -5.99 41.23 4.92
C LEU A 13 -7.03 41.29 3.78
N LYS A 14 -8.30 41.55 4.10
CA LYS A 14 -9.39 41.57 3.10
C LYS A 14 -9.29 42.78 2.17
N THR A 15 -8.87 43.93 2.68
CA THR A 15 -8.74 45.16 1.87
C THR A 15 -7.52 45.10 0.95
N TRP A 16 -6.43 44.47 1.38
CA TRP A 16 -5.27 44.24 0.51
C TRP A 16 -5.58 43.22 -0.60
N LEU A 17 -6.22 42.09 -0.28
CA LEU A 17 -6.61 41.08 -1.27
C LEU A 17 -7.47 41.67 -2.39
N THR A 18 -8.52 42.39 -1.99
CA THR A 18 -9.48 43.01 -2.92
C THR A 18 -8.85 44.13 -3.74
N LYS A 19 -7.92 44.91 -3.17
CA LYS A 19 -7.18 45.97 -3.89
C LYS A 19 -6.21 45.40 -4.92
N THR A 20 -5.55 44.28 -4.62
CA THR A 20 -4.64 43.58 -5.55
C THR A 20 -5.42 42.87 -6.66
N LEU A 21 -6.53 42.20 -6.33
CA LEU A 21 -7.41 41.54 -7.31
C LEU A 21 -8.11 42.51 -8.28
N ARG A 22 -8.27 43.79 -7.89
CA ARG A 22 -8.88 44.83 -8.75
C ARG A 22 -7.97 45.30 -9.89
N LYS A 23 -6.68 44.94 -9.89
CA LYS A 23 -5.76 45.28 -10.98
C LYS A 23 -5.99 44.33 -12.16
N LYS A 24 -6.26 44.88 -13.35
CA LYS A 24 -6.49 44.08 -14.58
C LYS A 24 -5.34 43.10 -14.89
N SER A 25 -4.09 43.46 -14.58
CA SER A 25 -2.92 42.59 -14.75
C SER A 25 -2.94 41.35 -13.86
N VAL A 26 -3.47 41.46 -12.64
CA VAL A 26 -3.62 40.31 -11.73
C VAL A 26 -4.72 39.37 -12.23
N LEU A 27 -5.83 39.92 -12.74
CA LEU A 27 -6.90 39.14 -13.38
C LEU A 27 -6.38 38.38 -14.60
N ILE A 28 -5.61 39.03 -15.48
CA ILE A 28 -5.01 38.38 -16.66
C ILE A 28 -3.99 37.31 -16.25
N GLY A 29 -3.13 37.62 -15.29
CA GLY A 29 -2.17 36.67 -14.73
C GLY A 29 -2.85 35.46 -14.09
N LEU A 30 -3.99 35.64 -13.42
CA LEU A 30 -4.78 34.55 -12.85
C LEU A 30 -5.45 33.73 -13.95
N LEU A 31 -6.04 34.39 -14.95
CA LEU A 31 -6.73 33.72 -16.07
C LEU A 31 -5.80 32.76 -16.83
N ILE A 32 -4.53 33.11 -16.97
CA ILE A 32 -3.53 32.30 -17.68
C ILE A 32 -2.77 31.39 -16.72
N GLY A 33 -2.40 31.89 -15.54
CA GLY A 33 -1.60 31.16 -14.57
C GLY A 33 -2.33 29.98 -13.92
N LEU A 34 -3.62 30.12 -13.62
CA LEU A 34 -4.40 29.05 -12.98
C LEU A 34 -4.52 27.80 -13.87
N PRO A 35 -4.91 27.89 -15.16
CA PRO A 35 -4.97 26.71 -16.02
C PRO A 35 -3.58 26.11 -16.30
N LEU A 36 -2.52 26.93 -16.38
CA LEU A 36 -1.15 26.41 -16.53
C LEU A 36 -0.68 25.65 -15.27
N LEU A 37 -0.94 26.18 -14.07
CA LEU A 37 -0.66 25.47 -12.83
C LEU A 37 -1.50 24.20 -12.72
N SER A 38 -2.79 24.28 -13.06
CA SER A 38 -3.68 23.12 -13.05
C SER A 38 -3.18 22.04 -14.01
N PHE A 39 -2.79 22.41 -15.24
CA PHE A 39 -2.19 21.48 -16.18
C PHE A 39 -0.88 20.90 -15.64
N MET A 40 -0.01 21.70 -15.03
CA MET A 40 1.25 21.20 -14.47
C MET A 40 1.02 20.19 -13.32
N LEU A 41 -0.02 20.38 -12.50
CA LEU A 41 -0.34 19.51 -11.37
C LEU A 41 -1.12 18.26 -11.79
N PHE A 42 -2.12 18.41 -12.66
CA PHE A 42 -3.09 17.38 -13.05
C PHE A 42 -2.85 16.76 -14.42
N SER A 43 -1.81 17.16 -15.16
CA SER A 43 -1.45 16.49 -16.41
C SER A 43 -0.99 15.05 -16.16
N ASN A 44 -1.09 14.20 -17.18
CA ASN A 44 -0.61 12.81 -17.18
C ASN A 44 0.90 12.67 -16.88
N LYS A 45 1.66 13.77 -16.96
CA LYS A 45 3.08 13.84 -16.54
C LYS A 45 3.31 14.80 -15.37
N GLY A 46 2.23 15.19 -14.70
CA GLY A 46 2.24 16.10 -13.58
C GLY A 46 2.89 15.49 -12.33
N ILE A 47 3.09 16.34 -11.34
CA ILE A 47 3.76 15.99 -10.09
C ILE A 47 2.96 14.92 -9.32
N LEU A 48 1.63 15.01 -9.35
CA LEU A 48 0.75 14.04 -8.69
C LEU A 48 0.89 12.63 -9.27
N GLN A 49 0.94 12.52 -10.60
CA GLN A 49 1.12 11.24 -11.28
C GLN A 49 2.47 10.61 -10.90
N ARG A 50 3.54 11.40 -10.81
CA ARG A 50 4.85 10.89 -10.44
C ARG A 50 4.86 10.30 -9.03
N ILE A 51 4.19 10.96 -8.08
CA ILE A 51 4.07 10.46 -6.70
C ILE A 51 3.28 9.15 -6.67
N SER A 52 2.16 9.06 -7.40
CA SER A 52 1.39 7.80 -7.51
C SER A 52 2.25 6.67 -8.09
N LEU A 53 2.91 6.92 -9.22
CA LEU A 53 3.76 5.92 -9.89
C LEU A 53 4.92 5.46 -9.01
N GLU A 54 5.54 6.36 -8.26
CA GLU A 54 6.62 6.02 -7.34
C GLU A 54 6.13 5.14 -6.18
N SER A 55 4.92 5.41 -5.68
CA SER A 55 4.28 4.56 -4.68
C SER A 55 3.90 3.18 -5.22
N GLU A 56 3.34 3.10 -6.43
CA GLU A 56 2.99 1.85 -7.10
C GLU A 56 4.22 1.00 -7.40
N LYS A 57 5.28 1.64 -7.89
CA LYS A 57 6.58 1.01 -8.12
C LYS A 57 7.12 0.40 -6.83
N LYS A 58 7.13 1.17 -5.74
CA LYS A 58 7.62 0.68 -4.43
C LYS A 58 6.79 -0.51 -3.94
N ALA A 59 5.46 -0.45 -4.05
CA ALA A 59 4.59 -1.56 -3.67
C ALA A 59 4.82 -2.81 -4.53
N ALA A 60 5.05 -2.64 -5.83
CA ALA A 60 5.39 -3.75 -6.72
C ALA A 60 6.75 -4.37 -6.37
N GLU A 61 7.77 -3.56 -6.07
CA GLU A 61 9.08 -4.04 -5.64
C GLU A 61 9.02 -4.82 -4.32
N GLU A 62 8.23 -4.35 -3.35
CA GLU A 62 7.98 -5.06 -2.09
C GLU A 62 7.30 -6.40 -2.32
N LYS A 63 6.29 -6.47 -3.19
CA LYS A 63 5.64 -7.73 -3.59
C LYS A 63 6.63 -8.71 -4.22
N VAL A 64 7.46 -8.25 -5.15
CA VAL A 64 8.49 -9.08 -5.78
C VAL A 64 9.46 -9.62 -4.72
N LYS A 65 9.86 -8.80 -3.76
CA LYS A 65 10.75 -9.23 -2.67
C LYS A 65 10.10 -10.33 -1.83
N LEU A 66 8.84 -10.17 -1.44
CA LEU A 66 8.10 -11.17 -0.65
C LEU A 66 7.97 -12.49 -1.40
N ILE A 67 7.57 -12.44 -2.68
CA ILE A 67 7.43 -13.62 -3.53
C ILE A 67 8.76 -14.35 -3.68
N LYS A 68 9.88 -13.64 -3.85
CA LYS A 68 11.21 -14.25 -3.92
C LYS A 68 11.60 -14.98 -2.64
N ILE A 69 11.28 -14.39 -1.48
CA ILE A 69 11.52 -15.03 -0.17
C ILE A 69 10.70 -16.31 -0.05
N GLU A 70 9.42 -16.27 -0.42
CA GLU A 70 8.53 -17.42 -0.40
C GLU A 70 8.99 -18.52 -1.37
N GLN A 71 9.36 -18.14 -2.59
CA GLN A 71 9.93 -19.06 -3.57
C GLN A 71 11.18 -19.75 -3.02
N GLN A 72 12.09 -19.01 -2.39
CA GLN A 72 13.30 -19.61 -1.81
C GLN A 72 12.98 -20.57 -0.67
N LYS A 73 11.99 -20.23 0.17
CA LYS A 73 11.51 -21.11 1.26
C LYS A 73 10.94 -22.42 0.69
N LEU A 74 10.06 -22.33 -0.32
CA LEU A 74 9.45 -23.49 -0.96
C LEU A 74 10.49 -24.36 -1.68
N LEU A 75 11.48 -23.75 -2.33
CA LEU A 75 12.59 -24.49 -2.94
C LEU A 75 13.42 -25.25 -1.90
N ASN A 76 13.67 -24.65 -0.74
CA ASN A 76 14.38 -25.33 0.35
C ASN A 76 13.55 -26.49 0.91
N GLU A 77 12.23 -26.31 1.06
CA GLU A 77 11.32 -27.37 1.48
C GLU A 77 11.27 -28.52 0.47
N SER A 78 11.14 -28.21 -0.83
CA SER A 78 11.19 -29.20 -1.90
C SER A 78 12.50 -29.97 -1.89
N LYS A 79 13.65 -29.28 -1.77
CA LYS A 79 14.96 -29.94 -1.68
C LYS A 79 15.09 -30.85 -0.47
N ALA A 80 14.54 -30.44 0.68
CA ALA A 80 14.51 -31.28 1.89
C ALA A 80 13.64 -32.51 1.69
N LEU A 81 12.53 -32.40 0.95
CA LEU A 81 11.67 -33.53 0.61
C LEU A 81 12.29 -34.45 -0.45
N ASP A 82 12.98 -33.91 -1.45
CA ASP A 82 13.56 -34.71 -2.54
C ASP A 82 14.84 -35.46 -2.12
N ASN A 83 15.63 -34.90 -1.20
CA ASN A 83 16.96 -35.42 -0.87
C ASN A 83 17.08 -36.07 0.51
N ASP A 84 16.05 -36.01 1.37
CA ASP A 84 16.07 -36.68 2.68
C ASP A 84 15.04 -37.82 2.75
N PRO A 85 15.48 -39.09 2.67
CA PRO A 85 14.62 -40.25 2.83
C PRO A 85 13.80 -40.23 4.13
N LYS A 86 14.31 -39.62 5.21
CA LYS A 86 13.56 -39.49 6.47
C LYS A 86 12.43 -38.47 6.38
N ALA A 87 12.61 -37.41 5.59
CA ALA A 87 11.55 -36.42 5.36
C ALA A 87 10.41 -37.02 4.53
N ILE A 88 10.75 -37.82 3.50
CA ILE A 88 9.78 -38.59 2.70
C ILE A 88 9.03 -39.58 3.60
N GLU A 89 9.76 -40.36 4.40
CA GLU A 89 9.16 -41.34 5.33
C GLU A 89 8.21 -40.67 6.33
N ARG A 90 8.59 -39.52 6.90
CA ARG A 90 7.74 -38.76 7.82
C ARG A 90 6.44 -38.30 7.15
N VAL A 91 6.51 -37.73 5.95
CA VAL A 91 5.30 -37.29 5.21
C VAL A 91 4.42 -38.48 4.83
N ALA A 92 5.02 -39.58 4.37
CA ALA A 92 4.31 -40.80 4.03
C ALA A 92 3.56 -41.38 5.24
N ARG A 93 4.18 -41.40 6.42
CA ARG A 93 3.57 -41.89 7.66
C ARG A 93 2.53 -40.92 8.24
N GLU A 94 2.84 -39.64 8.36
CA GLU A 94 1.98 -38.65 9.04
C GLU A 94 0.78 -38.20 8.19
N LYS A 95 1.01 -37.92 6.92
CA LYS A 95 -0.01 -37.33 6.04
C LYS A 95 -0.83 -38.38 5.31
N TYR A 96 -0.20 -39.50 4.94
CA TYR A 96 -0.81 -40.54 4.12
C TYR A 96 -1.01 -41.87 4.86
N GLY A 97 -0.49 -42.02 6.08
CA GLY A 97 -0.64 -43.25 6.88
C GLY A 97 0.03 -44.48 6.26
N MET A 98 1.01 -44.28 5.37
CA MET A 98 1.73 -45.36 4.71
C MET A 98 2.61 -46.10 5.72
N ILE A 99 2.71 -47.42 5.55
CA ILE A 99 3.50 -48.32 6.40
C ILE A 99 4.41 -49.19 5.55
N LYS A 100 5.58 -49.53 6.09
CA LYS A 100 6.50 -50.45 5.44
C LYS A 100 6.04 -51.89 5.61
N GLN A 101 6.41 -52.77 4.69
CA GLN A 101 6.12 -54.19 4.86
C GLN A 101 6.75 -54.73 6.15
N GLY A 102 5.94 -55.39 6.98
CA GLY A 102 6.34 -55.92 8.28
C GLY A 102 6.04 -55.03 9.49
N GLU A 103 5.46 -53.85 9.31
CA GLU A 103 5.08 -52.95 10.42
C GLU A 103 3.60 -53.09 10.83
N THR A 104 3.33 -52.94 12.13
CA THR A 104 1.98 -53.01 12.71
C THR A 104 1.52 -51.65 13.23
N VAL A 105 0.37 -51.16 12.77
CA VAL A 105 -0.20 -49.86 13.19
C VAL A 105 -1.11 -50.02 14.39
N TYR A 106 -0.85 -49.25 15.45
CA TYR A 106 -1.74 -49.12 16.60
C TYR A 106 -2.57 -47.84 16.48
N LYS A 107 -3.89 -47.97 16.23
CA LYS A 107 -4.82 -46.85 16.26
C LYS A 107 -5.45 -46.74 17.65
N ILE A 108 -5.08 -45.71 18.41
CA ILE A 108 -5.66 -45.44 19.72
C ILE A 108 -7.08 -44.88 19.49
N LYS A 109 -8.11 -45.66 19.82
CA LYS A 109 -9.49 -45.14 19.90
C LYS A 109 -9.66 -44.51 21.29
N ARG A 110 -10.03 -43.22 21.34
CA ARG A 110 -10.46 -42.61 22.60
C ARG A 110 -11.73 -43.31 23.06
N LYS A 111 -11.72 -43.75 24.33
CA LYS A 111 -12.88 -44.32 25.00
C LYS A 111 -13.98 -43.24 24.97
N GLN A 112 -15.09 -43.56 24.33
CA GLN A 112 -16.27 -42.70 24.40
C GLN A 112 -16.84 -42.88 25.80
N GLU A 113 -16.85 -41.80 26.58
CA GLU A 113 -17.63 -41.67 27.82
C GLU A 113 -19.07 -41.26 27.49
#